data_AF-A0A3B0CLA5-F1
#
_entry.id   AF-A0A3B0CLA5-F1
#
_cell.length_a   1.000
_cell.length_b   1.000
_cell.length_c   1.000
_cell.angle_alpha   90.00
_cell.angle_beta   90.00
_cell.angle_gamma   90.00
#
_symmetry.space_group_name_H-M   'P 1'
#
loop_
_entity.id
_entity.type
_entity.pdbx_description
1 polymer ?
#
loop_
_entity_poly.entity_id
_entity_poly.type
_entity_poly.pdbx_seq_one_letter_code
_entity_poly.pdbx_strand_id
1 'polypeptide(L)'
;MNGMDQPSTNKENAAGSGKTTNPGTSPQPKPSDTAPVRNEARPSVREHLKRIAFSEETENAARMIEQWQTSDSSSLPAKVVHQWERVTIHLEWSDADEAGRNALLDQITIGDKKPVFERDRADSNQYRLRLEQPVGASFEVRLGDLPPIRVERMKSLSFKPVSAAGEAVANVLHIPAREYGSRLFIPAEETGIVLQFSEVMEPRLPIAAEGSLVQAEWTDSTHLLLRFDQAAPSDGRTSELTLRFGDLQAASGNRLQDEMSVIISRFPALAWKDSLTGQQAVNGSRDRYYDRLLLSPDGTKYVGVIGLGGAMGDGDGWSYAFVLERPGKEPIVLERVFYSTIEPDDTPIRWIDSNTLLYASYYGVYAYDTEALTRRTVHENDPGETRNINNAVWDPYRRQLYVLAYGDRDESGMTNLYTYRDTNGPPQVDRGVSESVLAAKYSMLDLSIFPAEDGVYWTRTQSGVPYTEFVRSDGTRFTVKGIVRVVTVKGAYVQMYAAGGYYLTQEGWSLWRPGSSEKPVASPPGFGIAFRSGDELMYEEDGRFYRYDPEQDEWPLWRAPGGEEQDAVPNRGPDKLYKAFVSR
;
A
#
# COMPACT_ATOMS: atom_id res chain seq x y z
N MET A 1 28.78 -1.58 53.62
CA MET A 1 30.21 -1.42 53.95
C MET A 1 30.43 0.04 54.30
N ASN A 2 30.82 0.27 55.56
CA ASN A 2 31.55 1.40 56.17
C ASN A 2 31.98 2.50 55.19
N GLY A 3 31.68 3.78 55.38
CA GLY A 3 31.98 4.62 56.57
C GLY A 3 33.15 5.55 56.16
N MET A 4 33.03 6.88 56.17
CA MET A 4 33.32 7.81 57.28
C MET A 4 32.86 9.21 56.80
N ASP A 5 32.00 9.99 57.48
CA ASP A 5 32.18 10.76 58.73
C ASP A 5 33.43 11.66 58.75
N GLN A 6 33.32 12.98 58.54
CA GLN A 6 33.02 14.06 59.51
C GLN A 6 34.29 14.94 59.71
N PRO A 7 34.30 16.05 60.49
CA PRO A 7 33.41 17.22 60.60
C PRO A 7 34.25 18.54 60.49
N SER A 8 33.73 19.76 60.56
CA SER A 8 33.49 20.48 61.83
C SER A 8 33.44 22.01 61.61
N THR A 9 32.48 22.67 62.29
CA THR A 9 32.54 23.89 63.16
C THR A 9 33.52 25.02 62.83
N ASN A 10 33.34 26.32 63.12
CA ASN A 10 32.50 27.09 64.06
C ASN A 10 32.79 28.60 63.80
N LYS A 11 31.86 29.49 64.23
CA LYS A 11 32.04 30.82 64.91
C LYS A 11 33.08 31.83 64.37
N GLU A 12 32.93 33.15 64.38
CA GLU A 12 32.41 34.09 65.38
C GLU A 12 32.53 35.53 64.80
N ASN A 13 31.67 36.46 65.26
CA ASN A 13 31.93 37.85 65.71
C ASN A 13 33.04 38.71 65.04
N ALA A 14 32.99 40.04 64.94
CA ALA A 14 32.07 41.10 65.30
C ALA A 14 32.69 42.44 64.82
N ALA A 15 31.81 43.40 64.53
CA ALA A 15 31.87 44.82 64.92
C ALA A 15 32.99 45.78 64.44
N GLY A 16 32.54 46.99 64.11
CA GLY A 16 33.33 48.22 63.95
C GLY A 16 32.64 49.15 62.93
N SER A 17 31.60 49.91 63.29
CA SER A 17 31.57 51.16 64.09
C SER A 17 32.13 52.39 63.36
N GLY A 18 31.32 53.45 63.32
CA GLY A 18 31.75 54.86 63.23
C GLY A 18 31.26 55.61 61.98
N LYS A 19 30.08 56.24 62.01
CA LYS A 19 29.77 57.64 62.42
C LYS A 19 29.93 58.71 61.31
N THR A 20 28.76 59.15 60.81
CA THR A 20 28.26 60.54 60.66
C THR A 20 29.21 61.69 60.26
N THR A 21 28.86 62.45 59.20
CA THR A 21 28.31 63.84 59.27
C THR A 21 27.92 64.39 57.87
N ASN A 22 26.78 65.10 57.83
CA ASN A 22 26.20 65.93 56.73
C ASN A 22 27.08 67.18 56.37
N PRO A 23 26.60 68.14 55.54
CA PRO A 23 26.07 68.11 54.17
C PRO A 23 26.80 69.17 53.26
N GLY A 24 26.59 69.18 51.94
CA GLY A 24 27.06 70.31 51.12
C GLY A 24 26.92 70.15 49.62
N THR A 25 25.93 70.85 49.06
CA THR A 25 25.86 71.49 47.72
C THR A 25 26.88 71.06 46.67
N SER A 26 26.39 70.48 45.56
CA SER A 26 27.14 70.28 44.33
C SER A 26 26.52 71.08 43.17
N PRO A 27 27.34 71.77 42.33
CA PRO A 27 26.90 72.61 41.23
C PRO A 27 26.64 71.81 39.94
N GLN A 28 25.73 72.34 39.11
CA GLN A 28 25.52 71.90 37.72
C GLN A 28 26.80 71.98 36.87
N PRO A 29 26.97 71.05 35.90
CA PRO A 29 27.60 71.34 34.63
C PRO A 29 26.67 71.15 33.42
N LYS A 30 27.04 71.89 32.37
CA LYS A 30 26.38 72.19 31.09
C LYS A 30 25.90 71.01 30.23
N PRO A 31 24.94 71.24 29.31
CA PRO A 31 24.56 70.28 28.28
C PRO A 31 25.68 70.13 27.25
N SER A 32 26.03 68.89 26.92
CA SER A 32 26.90 68.56 25.80
C SER A 32 26.06 68.18 24.60
N ASP A 33 26.28 68.88 23.49
CA ASP A 33 25.79 68.52 22.16
C ASP A 33 26.17 67.08 21.83
N THR A 34 25.16 66.23 21.60
CA THR A 34 25.35 64.95 20.91
C THR A 34 24.51 65.02 19.65
N ALA A 35 25.19 64.96 18.50
CA ALA A 35 24.58 64.87 17.18
C ALA A 35 23.51 63.76 17.12
N PRO A 36 22.48 63.89 16.26
CA PRO A 36 21.49 62.86 16.13
C PRO A 36 22.17 61.59 15.63
N VAL A 37 22.12 60.54 16.45
CA VAL A 37 22.38 59.17 16.01
C VAL A 37 21.49 58.94 14.80
N ARG A 38 22.10 58.76 13.63
CA ARG A 38 21.43 58.31 12.42
C ARG A 38 20.93 56.91 12.77
N ASN A 39 19.67 56.81 13.20
CA ASN A 39 18.96 55.53 13.24
C ASN A 39 18.92 55.06 11.80
N GLU A 40 19.90 54.23 11.40
CA GLU A 40 19.77 53.42 10.20
C GLU A 40 18.47 52.63 10.39
N ALA A 41 17.46 52.97 9.59
CA ALA A 41 16.17 52.30 9.62
C ALA A 41 16.45 50.81 9.39
N ARG A 42 16.07 49.97 10.37
CA ARG A 42 16.23 48.52 10.24
C ARG A 42 15.58 48.07 8.92
N PRO A 43 16.25 47.21 8.13
CA PRO A 43 15.70 46.76 6.85
C PRO A 43 14.37 46.03 7.10
N SER A 44 13.33 46.42 6.36
CA SER A 44 12.00 45.81 6.44
C SER A 44 12.00 44.45 5.74
N VAL A 45 11.46 43.43 6.41
CA VAL A 45 11.27 42.10 5.83
C VAL A 45 10.25 42.17 4.70
N ARG A 46 9.18 42.95 4.86
CA ARG A 46 8.15 43.16 3.84
C ARG A 46 8.70 43.65 2.50
N GLU A 47 9.70 44.52 2.52
CA GLU A 47 10.28 45.11 1.30
C GLU A 47 11.27 44.16 0.60
N HIS A 48 11.90 43.24 1.35
CA HIS A 48 13.00 42.42 0.85
C HIS A 48 12.66 40.94 0.65
N LEU A 49 11.61 40.42 1.31
CA LEU A 49 11.18 39.04 1.13
C LEU A 49 10.47 38.88 -0.22
N LYS A 50 11.12 38.21 -1.17
CA LYS A 50 10.59 37.89 -2.51
C LYS A 50 9.58 36.74 -2.47
N ARG A 51 9.91 35.70 -1.72
CA ARG A 51 9.10 34.48 -1.63
C ARG A 51 9.27 33.82 -0.27
N ILE A 52 8.17 33.30 0.26
CA ILE A 52 8.17 32.29 1.31
C ILE A 52 7.41 31.07 0.82
N ALA A 53 7.97 29.89 1.06
CA ALA A 53 7.29 28.63 0.78
C ALA A 53 7.42 27.68 1.97
N PHE A 54 6.38 26.87 2.16
CA PHE A 54 6.35 25.82 3.15
C PHE A 54 6.27 24.49 2.41
N SER A 55 7.24 23.63 2.63
CA SER A 55 7.18 22.24 2.22
C SER A 55 7.10 21.33 3.43
N GLU A 56 6.63 20.12 3.23
CA GLU A 56 6.78 19.04 4.18
C GLU A 56 7.60 17.91 3.57
N GLU A 57 8.33 17.19 4.43
CA GLU A 57 9.31 16.19 4.01
C GLU A 57 9.21 14.91 4.87
N THR A 58 9.45 13.78 4.22
CA THR A 58 9.80 12.49 4.83
C THR A 58 11.25 12.16 4.47
N GLU A 59 11.75 10.98 4.82
CA GLU A 59 13.07 10.53 4.37
C GLU A 59 13.17 10.41 2.84
N ASN A 60 12.07 10.07 2.17
CA ASN A 60 12.06 9.68 0.76
C ASN A 60 11.25 10.62 -0.15
N ALA A 61 10.53 11.59 0.41
CA ALA A 61 9.64 12.47 -0.36
C ALA A 61 9.59 13.89 0.22
N ALA A 62 9.40 14.88 -0.64
CA ALA A 62 9.19 16.28 -0.29
C ALA A 62 8.06 16.86 -1.16
N ARG A 63 7.19 17.68 -0.58
CA ARG A 63 6.16 18.40 -1.36
C ARG A 63 5.90 19.79 -0.80
N MET A 64 5.57 20.73 -1.69
CA MET A 64 5.18 22.08 -1.31
C MET A 64 3.71 22.11 -0.88
N ILE A 65 3.43 22.73 0.27
CA ILE A 65 2.09 22.85 0.83
C ILE A 65 1.49 24.23 0.54
N GLU A 66 2.31 25.27 0.69
CA GLU A 66 1.90 26.67 0.58
C GLU A 66 3.06 27.50 0.02
N GLN A 67 2.76 28.48 -0.83
CA GLN A 67 3.74 29.42 -1.36
C GLN A 67 3.12 30.81 -1.47
N TRP A 68 3.89 31.82 -1.08
CA TRP A 68 3.54 33.22 -1.26
C TRP A 68 4.70 33.96 -1.93
N GLN A 69 4.40 34.79 -2.93
CA GLN A 69 5.34 35.71 -3.54
C GLN A 69 4.90 37.17 -3.33
N THR A 70 5.83 38.11 -3.27
CA THR A 70 5.51 39.55 -3.08
C THR A 70 4.65 40.11 -4.20
N SER A 71 4.67 39.49 -5.38
CA SER A 71 3.81 39.84 -6.53
C SER A 71 2.38 39.33 -6.40
N ASP A 72 2.09 38.39 -5.50
CA ASP A 72 0.76 37.85 -5.30
C ASP A 72 -0.10 38.83 -4.48
N SER A 73 -1.28 39.17 -4.99
CA SER A 73 -2.24 40.07 -4.32
C SER A 73 -2.86 39.51 -3.02
N SER A 74 -2.54 38.26 -2.65
CA SER A 74 -2.99 37.62 -1.41
C SER A 74 -2.11 38.01 -0.23
N SER A 75 -2.73 38.24 0.93
CA SER A 75 -2.00 38.40 2.19
C SER A 75 -1.26 37.12 2.55
N LEU A 76 -0.06 37.23 3.17
CA LEU A 76 0.67 36.10 3.74
C LEU A 76 -0.25 35.16 4.53
N PRO A 77 -0.03 33.83 4.45
CA PRO A 77 -0.88 32.87 5.15
C PRO A 77 -0.79 33.08 6.66
N ALA A 78 -1.93 33.26 7.33
CA ALA A 78 -1.97 33.39 8.79
C ALA A 78 -1.72 32.04 9.50
N LYS A 79 -2.00 30.92 8.81
CA LYS A 79 -1.83 29.56 9.32
C LYS A 79 -1.35 28.62 8.22
N VAL A 80 -0.43 27.71 8.56
CA VAL A 80 0.04 26.61 7.73
C VAL A 80 -0.12 25.30 8.50
N VAL A 81 -0.78 24.32 7.90
CA VAL A 81 -0.93 22.97 8.46
C VAL A 81 -0.07 22.01 7.65
N HIS A 82 0.71 21.18 8.35
CA HIS A 82 1.47 20.09 7.74
C HIS A 82 1.20 18.77 8.47
N GLN A 83 1.56 17.66 7.84
CA GLN A 83 1.20 16.32 8.26
C GLN A 83 2.42 15.40 8.34
N TRP A 84 3.39 15.55 7.43
CA TRP A 84 4.65 14.82 7.50
C TRP A 84 5.51 15.27 8.68
N GLU A 85 6.52 14.46 8.97
CA GLU A 85 7.38 14.58 10.15
C GLU A 85 8.15 15.90 10.18
N ARG A 86 8.56 16.37 9.01
CA ARG A 86 9.32 17.61 8.84
C ARG A 86 8.51 18.65 8.10
N VAL A 87 8.61 19.90 8.55
CA VAL A 87 8.25 21.09 7.79
C VAL A 87 9.51 21.86 7.46
N THR A 88 9.62 22.30 6.21
CA THR A 88 10.71 23.14 5.73
C THR A 88 10.16 24.48 5.31
N ILE A 89 10.72 25.55 5.88
CA ILE A 89 10.41 26.93 5.51
C ILE A 89 11.50 27.42 4.58
N HIS A 90 11.12 27.78 3.36
CA HIS A 90 12.00 28.34 2.35
C HIS A 90 11.77 29.84 2.25
N LEU A 91 12.85 30.60 2.30
CA LEU A 91 12.86 32.06 2.21
C LEU A 91 13.74 32.48 1.06
N GLU A 92 13.21 33.35 0.21
CA GLU A 92 13.95 33.97 -0.89
C GLU A 92 13.94 35.47 -0.71
N TRP A 93 15.13 36.07 -0.72
CA TRP A 93 15.32 37.49 -0.52
C TRP A 93 15.69 38.21 -1.81
N SER A 94 15.36 39.49 -1.90
CA SER A 94 15.94 40.40 -2.89
C SER A 94 17.44 40.54 -2.67
N ASP A 95 18.14 41.04 -3.68
CA ASP A 95 19.58 41.26 -3.58
C ASP A 95 19.86 42.27 -2.46
N ALA A 96 20.51 41.78 -1.41
CA ALA A 96 21.01 42.54 -0.28
C ALA A 96 22.46 42.13 -0.04
N ASP A 97 23.25 42.99 0.59
CA ASP A 97 24.59 42.60 1.03
C ASP A 97 24.51 41.63 2.22
N GLU A 98 25.64 41.02 2.60
CA GLU A 98 25.64 40.02 3.67
C GLU A 98 25.20 40.59 5.03
N ALA A 99 25.57 41.85 5.32
CA ALA A 99 25.17 42.53 6.54
C ALA A 99 23.64 42.78 6.58
N GLY A 100 23.05 43.27 5.49
CA GLY A 100 21.61 43.47 5.35
C GLY A 100 20.83 42.15 5.42
N ARG A 101 21.32 41.08 4.77
CA ARG A 101 20.71 39.75 4.87
C ARG A 101 20.73 39.20 6.29
N ASN A 102 21.87 39.30 6.99
CA ASN A 102 21.96 38.84 8.37
C ASN A 102 21.02 39.65 9.28
N ALA A 103 20.90 40.96 9.07
CA ALA A 103 19.96 41.81 9.80
C ALA A 103 18.48 41.47 9.51
N LEU A 104 18.15 40.98 8.32
CA LEU A 104 16.81 40.47 7.98
C LEU A 104 16.53 39.11 8.65
N LEU A 105 17.48 38.17 8.58
CA LEU A 105 17.35 36.86 9.23
C LEU A 105 17.30 36.95 10.76
N ASP A 106 18.01 37.92 11.36
CA ASP A 106 18.01 38.18 12.80
C ASP A 106 16.64 38.64 13.34
N GLN A 107 15.75 39.10 12.46
CA GLN A 107 14.38 39.48 12.79
C GLN A 107 13.42 38.29 12.80
N ILE A 108 13.90 37.08 12.47
CA ILE A 108 13.07 35.88 12.41
C ILE A 108 13.14 35.11 13.73
N THR A 109 11.96 34.75 14.27
CA THR A 109 11.86 33.89 15.45
C THR A 109 10.86 32.77 15.24
N ILE A 110 11.09 31.66 15.96
CA ILE A 110 10.18 30.51 16.03
C ILE A 110 9.82 30.27 17.49
N GLY A 111 8.56 30.58 17.82
CA GLY A 111 8.20 30.89 19.20
C GLY A 111 9.16 31.95 19.76
N ASP A 112 9.83 31.62 20.86
CA ASP A 112 10.80 32.49 21.53
C ASP A 112 12.27 32.22 21.14
N LYS A 113 12.53 31.40 20.12
CA LYS A 113 13.89 30.99 19.74
C LYS A 113 14.32 31.59 18.40
N LYS A 114 15.62 31.88 18.27
CA LYS A 114 16.25 32.20 16.98
C LYS A 114 16.52 30.90 16.21
N PRO A 115 15.97 30.73 14.99
CA PRO A 115 16.24 29.56 14.16
C PRO A 115 17.64 29.63 13.52
N VAL A 116 18.17 28.47 13.13
CA VAL A 116 19.40 28.36 12.34
C VAL A 116 19.03 28.05 10.90
N PHE A 117 19.24 28.99 10.00
CA PHE A 117 18.96 28.81 8.57
C PHE A 117 20.15 28.19 7.84
N GLU A 118 19.86 27.25 6.94
CA GLU A 118 20.80 26.73 5.96
C GLU A 118 20.70 27.58 4.68
N ARG A 119 21.83 28.01 4.11
CA ARG A 119 21.86 28.54 2.74
C ARG A 119 21.75 27.37 1.76
N ASP A 120 20.90 27.50 0.75
CA ASP A 120 20.73 26.43 -0.24
C ASP A 120 21.98 26.29 -1.14
N ARG A 121 22.65 27.42 -1.44
CA ARG A 121 24.00 27.51 -2.02
C ARG A 121 24.76 28.72 -1.45
N ALA A 122 26.10 28.68 -1.49
CA ALA A 122 26.98 29.71 -0.92
C ALA A 122 26.65 31.15 -1.41
N ASP A 123 26.28 31.28 -2.69
CA ASP A 123 25.98 32.56 -3.35
C ASP A 123 24.46 32.78 -3.59
N SER A 124 23.59 31.98 -2.96
CA SER A 124 22.14 32.13 -3.13
C SER A 124 21.52 33.05 -2.08
N ASN A 125 20.50 33.82 -2.48
CA ASN A 125 19.59 34.52 -1.56
C ASN A 125 18.48 33.59 -1.03
N GLN A 126 18.69 32.27 -1.12
CA GLN A 126 17.71 31.25 -0.74
C GLN A 126 18.17 30.56 0.54
N TYR A 127 17.29 30.59 1.52
CA TYR A 127 17.52 30.04 2.85
C TYR A 127 16.42 29.06 3.16
N ARG A 128 16.77 27.98 3.84
CA ARG A 128 15.82 26.99 4.31
C ARG A 128 16.01 26.69 5.78
N LEU A 129 14.93 26.33 6.44
CA LEU A 129 14.92 25.87 7.81
C LEU A 129 14.08 24.62 7.91
N ARG A 130 14.68 23.54 8.42
CA ARG A 130 13.99 22.26 8.64
C ARG A 130 13.63 22.10 10.10
N LEU A 131 12.40 21.69 10.37
CA LEU A 131 11.88 21.50 11.72
C LEU A 131 11.14 20.17 11.80
N GLU A 132 11.51 19.35 12.79
CA GLU A 132 10.76 18.17 13.19
C GLU A 132 9.82 18.54 14.33
N GLN A 133 8.57 18.07 14.26
CA GLN A 133 7.55 18.35 15.26
C GLN A 133 6.74 17.11 15.59
N PRO A 134 6.33 16.88 16.85
CA PRO A 134 5.35 15.84 17.15
C PRO A 134 3.95 16.25 16.67
N VAL A 135 3.11 15.24 16.40
CA VAL A 135 1.71 15.47 16.01
C VAL A 135 0.97 16.22 17.14
N GLY A 136 0.21 17.26 16.78
CA GLY A 136 -0.50 18.15 17.70
C GLY A 136 0.32 19.34 18.18
N ALA A 137 1.61 19.44 17.80
CA ALA A 137 2.41 20.61 18.11
C ALA A 137 2.07 21.79 17.20
N SER A 138 2.21 23.00 17.75
CA SER A 138 2.08 24.24 17.00
C SER A 138 3.11 25.26 17.47
N PHE A 139 3.59 26.09 16.55
CA PHE A 139 4.52 27.17 16.82
C PHE A 139 4.22 28.39 15.95
N GLU A 140 4.65 29.57 16.38
CA GLU A 140 4.55 30.80 15.58
C GLU A 140 5.87 31.10 14.91
N VAL A 141 5.83 31.44 13.62
CA VAL A 141 6.95 32.01 12.87
C VAL A 141 6.72 33.51 12.77
N ARG A 142 7.64 34.30 13.32
CA ARG A 142 7.60 35.77 13.23
C ARG A 142 8.68 36.23 12.27
N LEU A 143 8.30 37.03 11.28
CA LEU A 143 9.18 37.50 10.21
C LEU A 143 9.27 39.04 10.25
N GLY A 144 10.01 39.59 11.20
CA GLY A 144 10.17 41.05 11.34
C GLY A 144 8.84 41.80 11.44
N ASP A 145 8.55 42.62 10.42
CA ASP A 145 7.38 43.49 10.32
C ASP A 145 6.17 42.85 9.59
N LEU A 146 6.24 41.54 9.32
CA LEU A 146 5.11 40.76 8.79
C LEU A 146 4.24 40.18 9.93
N PRO A 147 2.93 39.95 9.69
CA PRO A 147 2.10 39.21 10.62
C PRO A 147 2.68 37.84 10.96
N PRO A 148 2.51 37.34 12.21
CA PRO A 148 2.97 36.01 12.58
C PRO A 148 2.22 34.92 11.80
N ILE A 149 2.94 33.86 11.44
CA ILE A 149 2.40 32.69 10.76
C ILE A 149 2.35 31.55 11.78
N ARG A 150 1.17 31.00 12.03
CA ARG A 150 1.05 29.82 12.89
C ARG A 150 1.27 28.55 12.08
N VAL A 151 2.25 27.74 12.45
CA VAL A 151 2.49 26.43 11.86
C VAL A 151 2.01 25.35 12.83
N GLU A 152 1.30 24.35 12.32
CA GLU A 152 0.72 23.27 13.14
C GLU A 152 0.90 21.92 12.45
N ARG A 153 1.41 20.93 13.20
CA ARG A 153 1.44 19.53 12.74
C ARG A 153 0.16 18.84 13.16
N MET A 154 -0.65 18.41 12.21
CA MET A 154 -1.90 17.69 12.48
C MET A 154 -1.83 16.24 11.98
N LYS A 155 -2.69 15.38 12.51
CA LYS A 155 -2.95 14.08 11.87
C LYS A 155 -3.61 14.34 10.52
N SER A 156 -3.39 13.46 9.55
CA SER A 156 -4.08 13.54 8.26
C SER A 156 -5.59 13.54 8.47
N LEU A 157 -6.30 14.41 7.75
CA LEU A 157 -7.75 14.34 7.65
C LEU A 157 -8.12 12.95 7.14
N SER A 158 -9.18 12.36 7.69
CA SER A 158 -9.69 11.07 7.26
C SER A 158 -11.21 11.10 7.19
N PHE A 159 -11.78 10.17 6.44
CA PHE A 159 -13.22 9.93 6.43
C PHE A 159 -13.52 8.45 6.61
N LYS A 160 -14.76 8.16 7.01
CA LYS A 160 -15.30 6.80 6.99
C LYS A 160 -16.74 6.82 6.46
N PRO A 161 -17.17 5.77 5.75
CA PRO A 161 -18.57 5.63 5.36
C PRO A 161 -19.46 5.33 6.58
N VAL A 162 -20.58 6.04 6.68
CA VAL A 162 -21.61 5.84 7.72
C VAL A 162 -23.01 5.87 7.09
N SER A 163 -23.98 5.29 7.81
CA SER A 163 -25.39 5.35 7.47
C SER A 163 -25.96 6.74 7.79
N ALA A 164 -27.17 7.04 7.33
CA ALA A 164 -27.87 8.27 7.71
C ALA A 164 -28.09 8.41 9.24
N ALA A 165 -28.07 7.29 9.98
CA ALA A 165 -28.12 7.28 11.44
C ALA A 165 -26.76 7.44 12.12
N GLY A 166 -25.67 7.54 11.35
CA GLY A 166 -24.29 7.68 11.85
C GLY A 166 -23.62 6.35 12.24
N GLU A 167 -24.28 5.21 12.03
CA GLU A 167 -23.71 3.88 12.27
C GLU A 167 -22.83 3.43 11.11
N ALA A 168 -21.83 2.57 11.37
CA ALA A 168 -21.02 1.97 10.32
C ALA A 168 -21.91 1.21 9.33
N VAL A 169 -21.69 1.39 8.02
CA VAL A 169 -22.51 0.72 7.02
C VAL A 169 -21.99 -0.69 6.81
N ALA A 170 -22.70 -1.66 7.38
CA ALA A 170 -22.30 -3.05 7.38
C ALA A 170 -22.32 -3.74 6.01
N ASN A 171 -22.56 -3.06 4.89
CA ASN A 171 -22.43 -3.59 3.53
C ASN A 171 -21.41 -2.79 2.68
N VAL A 172 -20.67 -1.85 3.26
CA VAL A 172 -19.69 -1.02 2.55
C VAL A 172 -18.28 -1.47 2.89
N LEU A 173 -17.37 -1.42 1.92
CA LEU A 173 -15.95 -1.67 2.13
C LEU A 173 -15.13 -0.47 1.66
N HIS A 174 -14.27 0.05 2.53
CA HIS A 174 -13.33 1.12 2.22
C HIS A 174 -11.90 0.56 2.19
N ILE A 175 -11.24 0.67 1.04
CA ILE A 175 -9.84 0.27 0.84
C ILE A 175 -9.01 1.53 0.56
N PRO A 176 -8.24 2.03 1.54
CA PRO A 176 -7.38 3.20 1.36
C PRO A 176 -6.08 2.83 0.62
N ALA A 177 -6.20 2.48 -0.67
CA ALA A 177 -5.11 2.09 -1.57
C ALA A 177 -4.49 3.31 -2.28
N ARG A 178 -3.65 4.06 -1.58
CA ARG A 178 -3.15 5.39 -2.01
C ARG A 178 -2.57 5.39 -3.43
N GLU A 179 -1.78 4.37 -3.74
CA GLU A 179 -1.08 4.18 -5.02
C GLU A 179 -2.05 3.99 -6.19
N TYR A 180 -3.25 3.47 -5.92
CA TYR A 180 -4.30 3.19 -6.91
C TYR A 180 -5.57 4.02 -6.71
N GLY A 181 -5.51 5.03 -5.83
CA GLY A 181 -6.67 5.77 -5.35
C GLY A 181 -7.45 5.03 -4.26
N SER A 182 -7.97 5.78 -3.29
CA SER A 182 -8.83 5.24 -2.23
C SER A 182 -10.12 4.69 -2.86
N ARG A 183 -10.54 3.48 -2.51
CA ARG A 183 -11.70 2.82 -3.12
C ARG A 183 -12.81 2.59 -2.10
N LEU A 184 -14.04 2.92 -2.49
CA LEU A 184 -15.25 2.70 -1.72
C LEU A 184 -16.18 1.77 -2.51
N PHE A 185 -16.34 0.55 -2.00
CA PHE A 185 -17.18 -0.47 -2.60
C PHE A 185 -18.55 -0.45 -1.93
N ILE A 186 -19.60 -0.25 -2.72
CA ILE A 186 -20.98 -0.17 -2.23
C ILE A 186 -21.91 -1.06 -3.07
N PRO A 187 -23.06 -1.48 -2.54
CA PRO A 187 -24.06 -2.20 -3.33
C PRO A 187 -24.64 -1.31 -4.44
N ALA A 188 -24.92 -1.89 -5.60
CA ALA A 188 -25.56 -1.19 -6.71
C ALA A 188 -26.98 -0.70 -6.36
N GLU A 189 -27.66 -1.40 -5.47
CA GLU A 189 -28.97 -1.01 -4.92
C GLU A 189 -28.91 0.19 -3.95
N GLU A 190 -27.73 0.58 -3.48
CA GLU A 190 -27.56 1.71 -2.59
C GLU A 190 -27.73 3.03 -3.38
N THR A 191 -28.59 3.92 -2.88
CA THR A 191 -28.93 5.19 -3.55
C THR A 191 -28.12 6.38 -3.02
N GLY A 192 -27.36 6.18 -1.94
CA GLY A 192 -26.48 7.22 -1.40
C GLY A 192 -25.63 6.72 -0.26
N ILE A 193 -24.57 7.47 0.06
CA ILE A 193 -23.68 7.15 1.18
C ILE A 193 -23.24 8.42 1.88
N VAL A 194 -23.14 8.37 3.22
CA VAL A 194 -22.63 9.48 4.00
C VAL A 194 -21.16 9.24 4.32
N LEU A 195 -20.31 10.21 4.03
CA LEU A 195 -18.91 10.23 4.45
C LEU A 195 -18.79 11.10 5.69
N GLN A 196 -18.41 10.50 6.82
CA GLN A 196 -18.12 11.20 8.06
C GLN A 196 -16.63 11.54 8.11
N PHE A 197 -16.30 12.83 8.09
CA PHE A 197 -14.96 13.35 8.23
C PHE A 197 -14.53 13.45 9.69
N SER A 198 -13.23 13.32 9.94
CA SER A 198 -12.66 13.41 11.30
C SER A 198 -12.65 14.82 11.89
N GLU A 199 -12.92 15.85 11.08
CA GLU A 199 -12.93 17.27 11.46
C GLU A 199 -14.07 18.03 10.78
N VAL A 200 -14.36 19.22 11.30
CA VAL A 200 -15.27 20.19 10.67
C VAL A 200 -14.68 20.67 9.34
N MET A 201 -15.48 20.56 8.28
CA MET A 201 -15.12 20.83 6.90
C MET A 201 -15.56 22.22 6.44
N GLU A 202 -14.81 22.82 5.52
CA GLU A 202 -15.34 23.89 4.69
C GLU A 202 -16.45 23.31 3.80
N PRO A 203 -17.56 24.03 3.55
CA PRO A 203 -18.72 23.52 2.80
C PRO A 203 -18.47 23.52 1.28
N ARG A 204 -17.35 22.93 0.85
CA ARG A 204 -17.00 22.68 -0.55
C ARG A 204 -17.46 21.29 -0.94
N LEU A 205 -17.99 21.15 -2.15
CA LEU A 205 -18.43 19.84 -2.66
C LEU A 205 -17.33 19.21 -3.51
N PRO A 206 -17.19 17.87 -3.50
CA PRO A 206 -16.31 17.19 -4.43
C PRO A 206 -16.83 17.33 -5.87
N ILE A 207 -15.91 17.22 -6.82
CA ILE A 207 -16.22 17.16 -8.26
C ILE A 207 -15.84 15.79 -8.80
N ALA A 208 -16.49 15.36 -9.88
CA ALA A 208 -16.10 14.13 -10.55
C ALA A 208 -14.75 14.32 -11.28
N ALA A 209 -14.09 13.22 -11.65
CA ALA A 209 -12.80 13.26 -12.31
C ALA A 209 -12.83 14.00 -13.66
N GLU A 210 -13.96 14.00 -14.36
CA GLU A 210 -14.21 14.75 -15.59
C GLU A 210 -14.59 16.23 -15.35
N GLY A 211 -14.62 16.67 -14.09
CA GLY A 211 -14.97 18.04 -13.70
C GLY A 211 -16.47 18.32 -13.62
N SER A 212 -17.32 17.29 -13.77
CA SER A 212 -18.77 17.41 -13.61
C SER A 212 -19.16 17.59 -12.13
N LEU A 213 -20.28 18.25 -11.89
CA LEU A 213 -20.85 18.37 -10.55
C LEU A 213 -21.42 17.02 -10.12
N VAL A 214 -21.04 16.58 -8.93
CA VAL A 214 -21.56 15.37 -8.30
C VAL A 214 -22.76 15.75 -7.46
N GLN A 215 -23.77 14.89 -7.42
CA GLN A 215 -24.90 15.06 -6.51
C GLN A 215 -24.45 14.78 -5.08
N ALA A 216 -24.08 15.85 -4.39
CA ALA A 216 -23.57 15.80 -3.03
C ALA A 216 -24.13 16.98 -2.21
N GLU A 217 -24.39 16.74 -0.94
CA GLU A 217 -24.82 17.78 -0.01
C GLU A 217 -24.20 17.58 1.38
N TRP A 218 -23.80 18.68 2.02
CA TRP A 218 -23.39 18.65 3.42
C TRP A 218 -24.63 18.57 4.30
N THR A 219 -24.77 17.46 5.02
CA THR A 219 -25.88 17.27 5.97
C THR A 219 -25.61 17.96 7.30
N ASP A 220 -24.33 18.07 7.67
CA ASP A 220 -23.80 18.96 8.70
C ASP A 220 -22.34 19.31 8.38
N SER A 221 -21.60 19.86 9.33
CA SER A 221 -20.23 20.32 9.14
C SER A 221 -19.18 19.20 9.11
N THR A 222 -19.55 17.94 9.36
CA THR A 222 -18.65 16.77 9.30
C THR A 222 -19.17 15.64 8.42
N HIS A 223 -20.41 15.72 7.92
CA HIS A 223 -21.05 14.67 7.13
C HIS A 223 -21.44 15.15 5.73
N LEU A 224 -20.81 14.55 4.72
CA LEU A 224 -21.11 14.74 3.31
C LEU A 224 -21.96 13.57 2.80
N LEU A 225 -23.20 13.84 2.37
CA LEU A 225 -24.04 12.87 1.68
C LEU A 225 -23.74 12.90 0.18
N LEU A 226 -23.41 11.74 -0.36
CA LEU A 226 -23.30 11.48 -1.80
C LEU A 226 -24.55 10.75 -2.26
N ARG A 227 -25.18 11.18 -3.36
CA ARG A 227 -26.37 10.57 -3.94
C ARG A 227 -26.05 9.94 -5.29
N PHE A 228 -26.68 8.80 -5.57
CA PHE A 228 -26.48 8.01 -6.78
C PHE A 228 -27.82 7.85 -7.49
N ASP A 229 -28.29 8.90 -8.16
CA ASP A 229 -29.65 8.95 -8.74
C ASP A 229 -29.77 8.14 -10.05
N GLN A 230 -28.67 7.79 -10.69
CA GLN A 230 -28.68 6.84 -11.80
C GLN A 230 -28.60 5.42 -11.23
N ALA A 231 -29.62 4.60 -11.52
CA ALA A 231 -29.50 3.16 -11.33
C ALA A 231 -28.22 2.69 -12.04
N ALA A 232 -27.43 1.85 -11.36
CA ALA A 232 -26.33 1.15 -12.03
C ALA A 232 -26.86 0.52 -13.34
N PRO A 233 -26.07 0.48 -14.42
CA PRO A 233 -26.54 -0.03 -15.70
C PRO A 233 -27.22 -1.40 -15.48
N SER A 234 -28.40 -1.56 -16.07
CA SER A 234 -29.24 -2.75 -15.89
C SER A 234 -28.64 -4.03 -16.47
N ASP A 235 -27.45 -3.92 -17.07
CA ASP A 235 -26.67 -5.02 -17.64
C ASP A 235 -25.88 -5.81 -16.59
N GLY A 236 -26.06 -5.49 -15.30
CA GLY A 236 -25.39 -6.18 -14.20
C GLY A 236 -23.91 -5.82 -14.06
N ARG A 237 -23.40 -4.79 -14.75
CA ARG A 237 -21.99 -4.43 -14.63
C ARG A 237 -21.73 -3.54 -13.42
N THR A 238 -20.52 -3.65 -12.87
CA THR A 238 -20.00 -2.69 -11.89
C THR A 238 -19.92 -1.31 -12.53
N SER A 239 -20.42 -0.28 -11.84
CA SER A 239 -20.27 1.12 -12.25
C SER A 239 -19.30 1.84 -11.33
N GLU A 240 -18.40 2.64 -11.88
CA GLU A 240 -17.42 3.41 -11.11
C GLU A 240 -17.62 4.92 -11.26
N LEU A 241 -17.45 5.64 -10.16
CA LEU A 241 -17.44 7.10 -10.11
C LEU A 241 -16.19 7.56 -9.36
N THR A 242 -15.32 8.30 -10.03
CA THR A 242 -14.12 8.85 -9.40
C THR A 242 -14.38 10.28 -8.95
N LEU A 243 -14.29 10.50 -7.64
CA LEU A 243 -14.43 11.81 -7.01
C LEU A 243 -13.06 12.42 -6.71
N ARG A 244 -12.88 13.69 -7.02
CA ARG A 244 -11.70 14.47 -6.63
C ARG A 244 -11.95 15.16 -5.30
N PHE A 245 -11.10 14.86 -4.34
CA PHE A 245 -11.16 15.36 -2.97
C PHE A 245 -10.06 16.40 -2.68
N GLY A 246 -9.21 16.72 -3.66
CA GLY A 246 -8.09 17.65 -3.48
C GLY A 246 -8.46 19.06 -3.01
N ASP A 247 -9.68 19.51 -3.32
CA ASP A 247 -10.20 20.82 -2.89
C ASP A 247 -10.94 20.77 -1.55
N LEU A 248 -11.15 19.58 -0.97
CA LEU A 248 -11.78 19.43 0.33
C LEU A 248 -10.77 19.75 1.45
N GLN A 249 -11.15 20.70 2.31
CA GLN A 249 -10.31 21.18 3.40
C GLN A 249 -11.15 21.32 4.68
N ALA A 250 -10.55 20.96 5.80
CA ALA A 250 -11.11 21.23 7.12
C ALA A 250 -11.07 22.73 7.43
N ALA A 251 -11.99 23.23 8.24
CA ALA A 251 -11.95 24.63 8.72
C ALA A 251 -10.66 24.97 9.50
N SER A 252 -9.95 23.94 9.99
CA SER A 252 -8.63 24.05 10.62
C SER A 252 -7.49 24.32 9.62
N GLY A 253 -7.74 24.20 8.32
CA GLY A 253 -6.75 24.20 7.26
C GLY A 253 -6.19 22.82 6.91
N ASN A 254 -6.58 21.76 7.63
CA ASN A 254 -6.13 20.39 7.38
C ASN A 254 -6.72 19.82 6.08
N ARG A 255 -6.01 18.93 5.39
CA ARG A 255 -6.40 18.38 4.08
C ARG A 255 -6.34 16.86 4.05
N LEU A 256 -7.03 16.24 3.10
CA LEU A 256 -6.83 14.82 2.82
C LEU A 256 -5.43 14.64 2.22
N GLN A 257 -4.54 13.99 2.96
CA GLN A 257 -3.13 13.92 2.62
C GLN A 257 -2.85 13.08 1.38
N ASP A 258 -3.47 11.90 1.37
CA ASP A 258 -3.14 10.77 0.51
C ASP A 258 -4.36 10.26 -0.27
N GLU A 259 -5.53 10.87 -0.05
CA GLU A 259 -6.81 10.50 -0.66
C GLU A 259 -7.33 11.66 -1.49
N MET A 260 -6.48 12.14 -2.41
CA MET A 260 -6.82 13.22 -3.34
C MET A 260 -7.95 12.84 -4.31
N SER A 261 -8.23 11.54 -4.42
CA SER A 261 -9.40 11.01 -5.11
C SER A 261 -9.94 9.77 -4.40
N VAL A 262 -11.24 9.55 -4.56
CA VAL A 262 -11.95 8.36 -4.10
C VAL A 262 -12.70 7.77 -5.30
N ILE A 263 -12.45 6.50 -5.59
CA ILE A 263 -13.17 5.72 -6.59
C ILE A 263 -14.31 5.02 -5.88
N ILE A 264 -15.55 5.35 -6.23
CA ILE A 264 -16.75 4.69 -5.72
C ILE A 264 -17.17 3.65 -6.74
N SER A 265 -17.05 2.38 -6.39
CA SER A 265 -17.42 1.26 -7.24
C SER A 265 -18.70 0.62 -6.71
N ARG A 266 -19.74 0.60 -7.54
CA ARG A 266 -21.07 0.06 -7.20
C ARG A 266 -21.24 -1.33 -7.78
N PHE A 267 -21.40 -2.34 -6.93
CA PHE A 267 -21.41 -3.75 -7.35
C PHE A 267 -22.82 -4.35 -7.34
N PRO A 268 -23.19 -5.08 -8.40
CA PRO A 268 -24.43 -5.86 -8.42
C PRO A 268 -24.46 -6.92 -7.31
N ALA A 269 -25.64 -7.50 -7.08
CA ALA A 269 -25.77 -8.63 -6.17
C ALA A 269 -25.08 -9.87 -6.76
N LEU A 270 -23.98 -10.27 -6.14
CA LEU A 270 -23.19 -11.45 -6.49
C LEU A 270 -23.08 -12.35 -5.27
N ALA A 271 -23.06 -13.66 -5.49
CA ALA A 271 -22.86 -14.66 -4.45
C ALA A 271 -21.76 -15.64 -4.86
N TRP A 272 -21.03 -16.12 -3.85
CA TRP A 272 -20.07 -17.21 -4.01
C TRP A 272 -20.74 -18.54 -3.73
N LYS A 273 -20.51 -19.50 -4.63
CA LYS A 273 -21.15 -20.81 -4.63
C LYS A 273 -20.11 -21.91 -4.76
N ASP A 274 -20.41 -23.05 -4.19
CA ASP A 274 -19.60 -24.27 -4.29
C ASP A 274 -19.70 -24.85 -5.72
N SER A 275 -18.56 -25.09 -6.36
CA SER A 275 -18.47 -25.49 -7.77
C SER A 275 -18.88 -26.94 -8.05
N LEU A 276 -19.22 -27.72 -7.02
CA LEU A 276 -19.76 -29.07 -7.18
C LEU A 276 -21.28 -29.10 -7.01
N THR A 277 -21.80 -28.38 -6.01
CA THR A 277 -23.20 -28.45 -5.57
C THR A 277 -24.04 -27.28 -6.05
N GLY A 278 -23.41 -26.16 -6.40
CA GLY A 278 -24.09 -24.89 -6.69
C GLY A 278 -24.73 -24.22 -5.47
N GLN A 279 -24.51 -24.74 -4.27
CA GLN A 279 -25.00 -24.12 -3.04
C GLN A 279 -24.15 -22.91 -2.67
N GLN A 280 -24.77 -21.93 -2.00
CA GLN A 280 -24.06 -20.75 -1.51
C GLN A 280 -22.99 -21.16 -0.49
N ALA A 281 -21.73 -20.77 -0.75
CA ALA A 281 -20.58 -21.16 0.07
C ALA A 281 -20.39 -20.23 1.28
N VAL A 282 -20.63 -18.93 1.08
CA VAL A 282 -20.54 -17.89 2.11
C VAL A 282 -21.68 -16.89 1.96
N ASN A 283 -22.04 -16.22 3.05
CA ASN A 283 -23.14 -15.26 3.11
C ASN A 283 -22.72 -13.97 3.84
N GLY A 284 -21.54 -13.44 3.50
CA GLY A 284 -21.09 -12.14 3.94
C GLY A 284 -21.72 -11.01 3.11
N SER A 285 -22.02 -9.89 3.76
CA SER A 285 -22.59 -8.71 3.09
C SER A 285 -21.63 -8.03 2.11
N ARG A 286 -20.33 -8.37 2.19
CA ARG A 286 -19.21 -7.82 1.42
C ARG A 286 -18.72 -8.75 0.29
N ASP A 287 -19.23 -9.97 0.24
CA ASP A 287 -18.82 -11.06 -0.67
C ASP A 287 -18.78 -10.67 -2.15
N ARG A 288 -19.72 -9.81 -2.53
CA ARG A 288 -19.86 -9.32 -3.90
C ARG A 288 -18.66 -8.50 -4.39
N TYR A 289 -17.87 -7.90 -3.49
CA TYR A 289 -16.75 -7.02 -3.86
C TYR A 289 -15.45 -7.77 -4.13
N TYR A 290 -15.36 -9.03 -3.73
CA TYR A 290 -14.14 -9.80 -3.88
C TYR A 290 -14.05 -10.42 -5.26
N ASP A 291 -12.87 -10.36 -5.86
CA ASP A 291 -12.58 -11.06 -7.10
C ASP A 291 -12.33 -12.54 -6.84
N ARG A 292 -11.85 -12.87 -5.63
CA ARG A 292 -11.60 -14.25 -5.17
C ARG A 292 -11.85 -14.37 -3.68
N LEU A 293 -12.23 -15.58 -3.25
CA LEU A 293 -12.35 -15.94 -1.85
C LEU A 293 -11.44 -17.10 -1.49
N LEU A 294 -10.85 -17.01 -0.30
CA LEU A 294 -10.03 -18.05 0.30
C LEU A 294 -10.60 -18.46 1.65
N LEU A 295 -11.22 -19.64 1.73
CA LEU A 295 -11.84 -20.13 2.97
C LEU A 295 -10.77 -20.65 3.93
N SER A 296 -10.90 -20.34 5.23
CA SER A 296 -10.02 -20.97 6.22
C SER A 296 -10.29 -22.48 6.23
N PRO A 297 -9.27 -23.32 6.52
CA PRO A 297 -9.44 -24.77 6.60
C PRO A 297 -10.57 -25.26 7.53
N ASP A 298 -10.92 -24.49 8.56
CA ASP A 298 -12.04 -24.80 9.48
C ASP A 298 -13.37 -24.14 9.10
N GLY A 299 -13.40 -23.32 8.04
CA GLY A 299 -14.58 -22.60 7.55
C GLY A 299 -15.10 -21.49 8.47
N THR A 300 -14.38 -21.13 9.53
CA THR A 300 -14.85 -20.12 10.51
C THR A 300 -14.63 -18.68 10.05
N LYS A 301 -13.75 -18.47 9.07
CA LYS A 301 -13.39 -17.17 8.50
C LYS A 301 -12.88 -17.35 7.07
N TYR A 302 -12.71 -16.24 6.35
CA TYR A 302 -12.17 -16.27 5.00
C TYR A 302 -11.48 -14.96 4.65
N VAL A 303 -10.66 -15.00 3.60
CA VAL A 303 -10.05 -13.81 3.02
C VAL A 303 -10.68 -13.52 1.68
N GLY A 304 -11.17 -12.30 1.51
CA GLY A 304 -11.50 -11.73 0.23
C GLY A 304 -10.30 -11.04 -0.40
N VAL A 305 -10.05 -11.34 -1.67
CA VAL A 305 -8.99 -10.73 -2.48
C VAL A 305 -9.61 -9.78 -3.49
N ILE A 306 -9.06 -8.56 -3.57
CA ILE A 306 -9.50 -7.52 -4.51
C ILE A 306 -8.31 -7.13 -5.38
N GLY A 307 -8.45 -7.21 -6.69
CA GLY A 307 -7.51 -6.67 -7.66
C GLY A 307 -7.63 -5.15 -7.73
N LEU A 308 -6.50 -4.45 -7.56
CA LEU A 308 -6.44 -2.99 -7.61
C LEU A 308 -6.00 -2.46 -8.97
N GLY A 309 -5.17 -3.22 -9.68
CA GLY A 309 -4.63 -2.87 -10.99
C GLY A 309 -3.30 -3.55 -11.28
N GLY A 310 -2.86 -3.45 -12.53
CA GLY A 310 -1.55 -3.94 -12.98
C GLY A 310 -0.39 -3.09 -12.47
N ALA A 311 0.83 -3.47 -12.85
CA ALA A 311 2.04 -2.79 -12.42
C ALA A 311 2.02 -1.26 -12.65
N MET A 312 2.55 -0.54 -11.67
CA MET A 312 2.81 0.89 -11.78
C MET A 312 4.14 1.08 -12.53
N GLY A 313 4.08 1.29 -13.84
CA GLY A 313 5.25 1.49 -14.72
C GLY A 313 5.49 0.34 -15.71
N ASP A 314 6.74 0.14 -16.14
CA ASP A 314 7.13 -0.86 -17.15
C ASP A 314 7.29 -2.29 -16.59
N GLY A 315 6.64 -2.57 -15.46
CA GLY A 315 6.70 -3.86 -14.75
C GLY A 315 5.63 -4.86 -15.20
N ASP A 316 5.81 -6.12 -14.82
CA ASP A 316 4.79 -7.16 -14.87
C ASP A 316 4.31 -7.47 -13.45
N GLY A 317 3.07 -7.91 -13.29
CA GLY A 317 2.44 -8.20 -12.01
C GLY A 317 1.17 -7.39 -11.74
N TRP A 318 0.57 -7.68 -10.58
CA TRP A 318 -0.72 -7.13 -10.19
C TRP A 318 -0.70 -6.74 -8.71
N SER A 319 -1.44 -5.68 -8.37
CA SER A 319 -1.62 -5.24 -6.99
C SER A 319 -2.96 -5.69 -6.44
N TYR A 320 -2.93 -6.10 -5.18
CA TYR A 320 -4.06 -6.68 -4.49
C TYR A 320 -4.33 -5.98 -3.15
N ALA A 321 -5.58 -6.00 -2.71
CA ALA A 321 -5.93 -5.80 -1.31
C ALA A 321 -6.47 -7.10 -0.73
N PHE A 322 -6.16 -7.36 0.54
CA PHE A 322 -6.62 -8.53 1.27
C PHE A 322 -7.51 -8.13 2.43
N VAL A 323 -8.69 -8.74 2.52
CA VAL A 323 -9.69 -8.43 3.55
C VAL A 323 -10.07 -9.70 4.29
N LEU A 324 -9.81 -9.73 5.60
CA LEU A 324 -10.24 -10.82 6.48
C LEU A 324 -11.68 -10.59 6.93
N GLU A 325 -12.53 -11.56 6.63
CA GLU A 325 -13.95 -11.57 6.99
C GLU A 325 -14.22 -12.61 8.07
N ARG A 326 -15.07 -12.22 9.03
CA ARG A 326 -15.50 -13.08 10.14
C ARG A 326 -16.99 -12.86 10.37
N PRO A 327 -17.80 -13.92 10.55
CA PRO A 327 -19.23 -13.79 10.75
C PRO A 327 -19.58 -12.78 11.86
N GLY A 328 -20.40 -11.78 11.52
CA GLY A 328 -20.88 -10.77 12.46
C GLY A 328 -19.84 -9.77 12.98
N LYS A 329 -18.64 -9.70 12.39
CA LYS A 329 -17.60 -8.73 12.76
C LYS A 329 -17.30 -7.78 11.60
N GLU A 330 -16.74 -6.62 11.94
CA GLU A 330 -16.21 -5.69 10.94
C GLU A 330 -15.04 -6.32 10.16
N PRO A 331 -14.93 -6.00 8.84
CA PRO A 331 -13.84 -6.51 8.01
C PRO A 331 -12.51 -5.93 8.48
N ILE A 332 -11.44 -6.71 8.36
CA ILE A 332 -10.08 -6.24 8.62
C ILE A 332 -9.33 -6.21 7.29
N VAL A 333 -8.93 -5.02 6.85
CA VAL A 333 -8.01 -4.87 5.71
C VAL A 333 -6.60 -5.24 6.17
N LEU A 334 -6.13 -6.40 5.74
CA LEU A 334 -4.81 -6.94 6.11
C LEU A 334 -3.69 -6.20 5.36
N GLU A 335 -3.87 -6.06 4.04
CA GLU A 335 -2.98 -5.35 3.15
C GLU A 335 -3.82 -4.41 2.28
N ARG A 336 -3.43 -3.14 2.22
CA ARG A 336 -4.13 -2.12 1.42
C ARG A 336 -3.69 -2.13 -0.03
N VAL A 337 -2.39 -2.38 -0.24
CA VAL A 337 -1.76 -2.54 -1.55
C VAL A 337 -0.64 -3.56 -1.36
N PHE A 338 -0.82 -4.71 -1.98
CA PHE A 338 0.16 -5.79 -2.03
C PHE A 338 0.50 -6.06 -3.48
N TYR A 339 1.65 -5.57 -3.93
CA TYR A 339 2.14 -5.85 -5.28
C TYR A 339 2.74 -7.24 -5.35
N SER A 340 2.27 -8.05 -6.29
CA SER A 340 2.85 -9.36 -6.55
C SER A 340 3.01 -9.61 -8.05
N THR A 341 4.18 -10.11 -8.41
CA THR A 341 4.45 -10.77 -9.68
C THR A 341 4.29 -12.28 -9.59
N ILE A 342 4.02 -12.77 -8.37
CA ILE A 342 3.89 -14.18 -8.04
C ILE A 342 2.43 -14.47 -7.78
N GLU A 343 1.88 -15.42 -8.52
CA GLU A 343 0.51 -15.89 -8.37
C GLU A 343 0.52 -17.39 -8.01
N PRO A 344 0.83 -17.75 -6.75
CA PRO A 344 0.68 -19.11 -6.24
C PRO A 344 -0.74 -19.61 -6.51
N ASP A 345 -0.90 -20.61 -7.38
CA ASP A 345 -2.23 -21.12 -7.75
C ASP A 345 -3.17 -19.97 -8.20
N ASP A 346 -2.65 -19.02 -8.99
CA ASP A 346 -3.32 -17.81 -9.45
C ASP A 346 -3.48 -16.68 -8.39
N THR A 347 -3.20 -16.86 -7.09
CA THR A 347 -3.28 -15.77 -6.06
C THR A 347 -2.07 -15.67 -5.14
N PRO A 348 -1.56 -14.46 -4.82
CA PRO A 348 -0.39 -14.25 -3.93
C PRO A 348 -0.58 -14.64 -2.46
N ILE A 349 -1.69 -15.26 -2.07
CA ILE A 349 -2.06 -15.51 -0.68
C ILE A 349 -2.68 -16.91 -0.52
N ARG A 350 -2.44 -17.56 0.62
CA ARG A 350 -3.00 -18.87 0.98
C ARG A 350 -3.06 -19.05 2.50
N TRP A 351 -3.93 -19.94 2.97
CA TRP A 351 -3.92 -20.42 4.35
C TRP A 351 -2.83 -21.48 4.54
N ILE A 352 -2.08 -21.41 5.64
CA ILE A 352 -1.18 -22.50 6.06
C ILE A 352 -1.77 -23.32 7.20
N ASP A 353 -2.64 -22.70 7.99
CA ASP A 353 -3.52 -23.29 9.00
C ASP A 353 -4.76 -22.37 9.16
N SER A 354 -5.66 -22.70 10.08
CA SER A 354 -6.89 -21.91 10.29
C SER A 354 -6.66 -20.50 10.83
N ASN A 355 -5.47 -20.15 11.33
CA ASN A 355 -5.18 -18.87 11.95
C ASN A 355 -4.08 -18.08 11.25
N THR A 356 -3.38 -18.69 10.31
CA THR A 356 -2.20 -18.10 9.68
C THR A 356 -2.35 -18.07 8.17
N LEU A 357 -2.19 -16.86 7.63
CA LEU A 357 -2.09 -16.62 6.19
C LEU A 357 -0.63 -16.51 5.80
N LEU A 358 -0.29 -17.02 4.62
CA LEU A 358 0.98 -16.79 3.97
C LEU A 358 0.71 -16.02 2.67
N TYR A 359 1.45 -14.95 2.45
CA TYR A 359 1.43 -14.25 1.17
C TYR A 359 2.84 -13.88 0.73
N ALA A 360 3.05 -13.89 -0.58
CA ALA A 360 4.36 -13.75 -1.20
C ALA A 360 4.32 -12.72 -2.31
N SER A 361 5.33 -11.87 -2.33
CA SER A 361 5.61 -10.91 -3.40
C SER A 361 7.02 -11.12 -3.92
N TYR A 362 7.38 -10.32 -4.92
CA TYR A 362 8.75 -10.22 -5.42
C TYR A 362 9.79 -9.91 -4.35
N TYR A 363 9.37 -9.19 -3.29
CA TYR A 363 10.24 -8.64 -2.25
C TYR A 363 10.34 -9.53 -1.01
N GLY A 364 9.41 -10.46 -0.81
CA GLY A 364 9.37 -11.21 0.43
C GLY A 364 8.23 -12.20 0.52
N VAL A 365 8.38 -13.14 1.46
CA VAL A 365 7.31 -14.01 1.93
C VAL A 365 6.97 -13.63 3.36
N TYR A 366 5.69 -13.44 3.63
CA TYR A 366 5.18 -12.98 4.90
C TYR A 366 4.16 -13.96 5.45
N ALA A 367 4.15 -14.12 6.76
CA ALA A 367 3.13 -14.84 7.48
C ALA A 367 2.34 -13.85 8.35
N TYR A 368 1.03 -13.98 8.37
CA TYR A 368 0.13 -13.14 9.13
C TYR A 368 -0.73 -13.97 10.07
N ASP A 369 -0.62 -13.68 11.35
CA ASP A 369 -1.47 -14.26 12.39
C ASP A 369 -2.78 -13.48 12.46
N THR A 370 -3.89 -14.14 12.14
CA THR A 370 -5.23 -13.55 12.07
C THR A 370 -5.89 -13.34 13.42
N GLU A 371 -5.36 -13.93 14.49
CA GLU A 371 -5.84 -13.73 15.86
C GLU A 371 -5.06 -12.59 16.54
N ALA A 372 -3.73 -12.61 16.43
CA ALA A 372 -2.86 -11.55 16.96
C ALA A 372 -2.86 -10.28 16.09
N LEU A 373 -3.32 -10.37 14.83
CA LEU A 373 -3.30 -9.31 13.83
C LEU A 373 -1.89 -8.76 13.57
N THR A 374 -0.92 -9.67 13.51
CA THR A 374 0.50 -9.32 13.32
C THR A 374 1.09 -10.02 12.11
N ARG A 375 1.90 -9.27 11.36
CA ARG A 375 2.68 -9.77 10.24
C ARG A 375 4.12 -10.03 10.69
N ARG A 376 4.70 -11.13 10.22
CA ARG A 376 6.14 -11.39 10.31
C ARG A 376 6.71 -11.75 8.94
N THR A 377 7.96 -11.36 8.71
CA THR A 377 8.70 -11.75 7.51
C THR A 377 9.26 -13.17 7.70
N VAL A 378 9.00 -14.06 6.74
CA VAL A 378 9.51 -15.44 6.70
C VAL A 378 10.77 -15.51 5.83
N HIS A 379 10.72 -14.84 4.68
CA HIS A 379 11.84 -14.68 3.76
C HIS A 379 11.84 -13.22 3.29
N GLU A 380 13.00 -12.59 3.33
CA GLU A 380 13.19 -11.22 2.86
C GLU A 380 14.20 -11.21 1.75
N ASN A 381 13.90 -10.46 0.70
CA ASN A 381 14.84 -10.24 -0.37
C ASN A 381 15.94 -9.22 0.02
N ASP A 382 17.06 -9.21 -0.70
CA ASP A 382 18.07 -8.17 -0.55
C ASP A 382 17.56 -6.81 -1.06
N PRO A 383 17.93 -5.68 -0.42
CA PRO A 383 17.52 -4.34 -0.85
C PRO A 383 17.98 -3.96 -2.26
N GLY A 384 18.95 -4.68 -2.83
CA GLY A 384 19.45 -4.47 -4.18
C GLY A 384 18.60 -5.12 -5.27
N GLU A 385 17.51 -5.82 -4.91
CA GLU A 385 16.65 -6.56 -5.85
C GLU A 385 17.43 -7.59 -6.69
N THR A 386 18.54 -8.14 -6.17
CA THR A 386 19.33 -9.15 -6.89
C THR A 386 18.82 -10.57 -6.62
N ARG A 387 18.06 -10.78 -5.53
CA ARG A 387 17.58 -12.10 -5.08
C ARG A 387 16.07 -12.26 -5.08
N ASN A 388 15.38 -11.56 -5.98
CA ASN A 388 13.92 -11.50 -5.96
C ASN A 388 13.26 -12.89 -5.98
N ILE A 389 12.05 -12.94 -5.43
CA ILE A 389 11.30 -14.19 -5.34
C ILE A 389 10.58 -14.42 -6.67
N ASN A 390 10.72 -15.64 -7.20
CA ASN A 390 9.98 -16.09 -8.38
C ASN A 390 8.71 -16.86 -7.99
N ASN A 391 8.80 -17.75 -6.99
CA ASN A 391 7.66 -18.53 -6.53
C ASN A 391 7.76 -18.81 -5.02
N ALA A 392 6.62 -18.93 -4.34
CA ALA A 392 6.55 -19.40 -2.96
C ALA A 392 5.28 -20.22 -2.74
N VAL A 393 5.43 -21.45 -2.23
CA VAL A 393 4.31 -22.38 -2.03
C VAL A 393 4.41 -23.08 -0.67
N TRP A 394 3.27 -23.19 0.02
CA TRP A 394 3.15 -24.02 1.21
C TRP A 394 2.77 -25.45 0.83
N ASP A 395 3.56 -26.42 1.28
CA ASP A 395 3.27 -27.85 1.26
C ASP A 395 2.56 -28.26 2.56
N PRO A 396 1.24 -28.50 2.51
CA PRO A 396 0.48 -28.92 3.69
C PRO A 396 0.78 -30.36 4.12
N TYR A 397 1.26 -31.22 3.21
CA TYR A 397 1.54 -32.63 3.49
C TYR A 397 2.82 -32.79 4.31
N ARG A 398 3.85 -31.99 3.98
CA ARG A 398 5.16 -32.00 4.67
C ARG A 398 5.31 -30.90 5.71
N ARG A 399 4.37 -29.96 5.76
CA ARG A 399 4.44 -28.73 6.56
C ARG A 399 5.71 -27.93 6.27
N GLN A 400 5.94 -27.69 4.98
CA GLN A 400 7.12 -27.00 4.48
C GLN A 400 6.74 -25.83 3.60
N LEU A 401 7.45 -24.73 3.70
CA LEU A 401 7.38 -23.63 2.74
C LEU A 401 8.57 -23.74 1.80
N TYR A 402 8.29 -23.80 0.51
CA TYR A 402 9.27 -23.71 -0.56
C TYR A 402 9.27 -22.28 -1.10
N VAL A 403 10.44 -21.64 -1.10
CA VAL A 403 10.65 -20.31 -1.69
C VAL A 403 11.72 -20.44 -2.76
N LEU A 404 11.36 -20.13 -4.00
CA LEU A 404 12.27 -20.08 -5.13
C LEU A 404 12.65 -18.63 -5.39
N ALA A 405 13.92 -18.30 -5.15
CA ALA A 405 14.42 -16.94 -5.26
C ALA A 405 15.72 -16.90 -6.06
N TYR A 406 16.04 -15.77 -6.68
CA TYR A 406 17.31 -15.62 -7.40
C TYR A 406 18.50 -15.71 -6.44
N GLY A 407 19.57 -16.37 -6.86
CA GLY A 407 20.85 -16.34 -6.14
C GLY A 407 21.58 -15.01 -6.36
N ASP A 408 21.65 -14.62 -7.63
CA ASP A 408 22.01 -13.31 -8.13
C ASP A 408 21.43 -13.20 -9.55
N ARG A 409 20.40 -12.36 -9.71
CA ARG A 409 19.68 -12.14 -10.96
C ARG A 409 20.57 -11.50 -12.02
N ASP A 410 21.47 -10.62 -11.62
CA ASP A 410 22.27 -9.80 -12.53
C ASP A 410 23.51 -10.55 -13.04
N GLU A 411 24.05 -11.47 -12.23
CA GLU A 411 25.22 -12.27 -12.61
C GLU A 411 24.86 -13.57 -13.31
N SER A 412 23.94 -14.36 -12.75
CA SER A 412 23.79 -15.77 -13.10
C SER A 412 22.43 -16.13 -13.69
N GLY A 413 21.39 -15.35 -13.37
CA GLY A 413 20.01 -15.73 -13.66
C GLY A 413 19.60 -17.06 -12.99
N MET A 414 20.39 -17.60 -12.06
CA MET A 414 20.08 -18.87 -11.40
C MET A 414 19.21 -18.65 -10.18
N THR A 415 18.27 -19.57 -9.96
CA THR A 415 17.42 -19.60 -8.77
C THR A 415 17.92 -20.62 -7.75
N ASN A 416 17.75 -20.29 -6.48
CA ASN A 416 17.96 -21.17 -5.33
C ASN A 416 16.60 -21.53 -4.73
N LEU A 417 16.50 -22.75 -4.21
CA LEU A 417 15.34 -23.20 -3.46
C LEU A 417 15.65 -23.11 -1.95
N TYR A 418 14.86 -22.32 -1.24
CA TYR A 418 14.87 -22.19 0.21
C TYR A 418 13.70 -22.99 0.78
N THR A 419 13.98 -23.96 1.64
CA THR A 419 12.96 -24.79 2.29
C THR A 419 12.90 -24.49 3.78
N TYR A 420 11.75 -24.00 4.25
CA TYR A 420 11.48 -23.72 5.66
C TYR A 420 10.55 -24.78 6.25
N ARG A 421 10.89 -25.34 7.40
CA ARG A 421 9.96 -26.17 8.18
C ARG A 421 9.06 -25.29 9.01
N ASP A 422 7.74 -25.45 8.88
CA ASP A 422 6.75 -24.66 9.63
C ASP A 422 6.97 -23.14 9.53
N THR A 423 7.56 -22.64 8.43
CA THR A 423 7.91 -21.21 8.23
C THR A 423 8.79 -20.60 9.33
N ASN A 424 9.54 -21.44 10.07
CA ASN A 424 10.34 -21.04 11.22
C ASN A 424 11.80 -21.45 11.05
N GLY A 425 12.71 -20.64 11.59
CA GLY A 425 14.15 -20.92 11.62
C GLY A 425 14.86 -20.72 10.27
N PRO A 426 16.17 -21.04 10.21
CA PRO A 426 16.94 -20.91 8.98
C PRO A 426 16.50 -21.95 7.93
N PRO A 427 16.42 -21.58 6.65
CA PRO A 427 16.03 -22.51 5.59
C PRO A 427 17.16 -23.48 5.25
N GLN A 428 16.79 -24.67 4.77
CA GLN A 428 17.69 -25.46 3.92
C GLN A 428 17.77 -24.79 2.55
N VAL A 429 18.97 -24.70 1.98
CA VAL A 429 19.20 -24.04 0.68
C VAL A 429 19.79 -25.01 -0.31
N ASP A 430 19.04 -25.29 -1.38
CA ASP A 430 19.53 -25.98 -2.56
C ASP A 430 19.86 -24.92 -3.62
N ARG A 431 21.12 -24.84 -4.04
CA ARG A 431 21.60 -23.76 -4.92
C ARG A 431 21.52 -24.15 -6.39
N GLY A 432 21.23 -23.16 -7.25
CA GLY A 432 21.27 -23.32 -8.70
C GLY A 432 20.28 -24.36 -9.24
N VAL A 433 19.06 -24.36 -8.71
CA VAL A 433 18.03 -25.38 -9.00
C VAL A 433 17.41 -25.20 -10.38
N SER A 434 17.29 -23.95 -10.85
CA SER A 434 16.79 -23.65 -12.20
C SER A 434 17.51 -22.44 -12.79
N GLU A 435 17.79 -22.53 -14.09
CA GLU A 435 18.13 -21.37 -14.92
C GLU A 435 16.88 -20.48 -15.07
N SER A 436 17.09 -19.18 -15.19
CA SER A 436 16.09 -18.21 -15.61
C SER A 436 16.53 -17.61 -16.93
N VAL A 437 15.60 -17.55 -17.89
CA VAL A 437 15.89 -17.00 -19.21
C VAL A 437 15.61 -15.50 -19.17
N LEU A 438 16.65 -14.66 -19.16
CA LEU A 438 16.52 -13.21 -19.36
C LEU A 438 15.90 -12.84 -20.73
N ALA A 439 15.77 -13.78 -21.67
CA ALA A 439 15.25 -13.54 -23.02
C ALA A 439 13.72 -13.28 -23.08
N ALA A 440 12.95 -13.65 -22.06
CA ALA A 440 11.49 -13.43 -22.02
C ALA A 440 11.14 -12.44 -20.91
N LYS A 441 11.65 -11.21 -21.02
CA LYS A 441 11.64 -10.17 -19.98
C LYS A 441 10.26 -9.91 -19.30
N TYR A 442 9.14 -10.36 -19.89
CA TYR A 442 7.78 -10.12 -19.38
C TYR A 442 6.75 -11.23 -19.70
N SER A 443 7.15 -12.49 -19.91
CA SER A 443 6.16 -13.58 -20.00
C SER A 443 6.71 -14.92 -19.52
N MET A 444 6.16 -15.38 -18.40
CA MET A 444 6.20 -16.77 -17.94
C MET A 444 7.58 -17.35 -17.58
N LEU A 445 8.20 -16.84 -16.52
CA LEU A 445 9.04 -17.70 -15.67
C LEU A 445 8.13 -18.46 -14.70
N ASP A 446 7.21 -19.23 -15.25
CA ASP A 446 6.28 -20.03 -14.47
C ASP A 446 7.01 -21.25 -13.90
N LEU A 447 7.87 -21.00 -12.91
CA LEU A 447 8.56 -22.02 -12.12
C LEU A 447 7.63 -22.52 -11.01
N SER A 448 6.44 -22.96 -11.42
CA SER A 448 5.41 -23.48 -10.54
C SER A 448 5.91 -24.63 -9.67
N ILE A 449 5.47 -24.64 -8.41
CA ILE A 449 5.71 -25.74 -7.47
C ILE A 449 4.35 -26.23 -6.97
N PHE A 450 4.06 -27.51 -7.16
CA PHE A 450 2.81 -28.14 -6.71
C PHE A 450 3.12 -29.29 -5.73
N PRO A 451 2.90 -29.07 -4.43
CA PRO A 451 2.97 -30.13 -3.43
C PRO A 451 1.94 -31.23 -3.65
N ALA A 452 2.36 -32.48 -3.46
CA ALA A 452 1.50 -33.66 -3.45
C ALA A 452 1.82 -34.54 -2.22
N GLU A 453 0.94 -35.48 -1.91
CA GLU A 453 1.08 -36.36 -0.75
C GLU A 453 2.39 -37.17 -0.79
N ASP A 454 2.77 -37.69 -1.96
CA ASP A 454 3.93 -38.57 -2.15
C ASP A 454 5.19 -37.87 -2.67
N GLY A 455 5.08 -36.63 -3.13
CA GLY A 455 6.23 -35.84 -3.56
C GLY A 455 5.89 -34.38 -3.82
N VAL A 456 6.75 -33.70 -4.58
CA VAL A 456 6.51 -32.32 -5.02
C VAL A 456 6.84 -32.25 -6.50
N TYR A 457 5.97 -31.59 -7.26
CA TYR A 457 6.19 -31.26 -8.66
C TYR A 457 6.77 -29.86 -8.75
N TRP A 458 7.83 -29.67 -9.54
CA TRP A 458 8.51 -28.38 -9.68
C TRP A 458 8.83 -28.16 -11.16
N THR A 459 8.42 -27.03 -11.70
CA THR A 459 8.86 -26.58 -13.02
C THR A 459 10.22 -25.90 -12.89
N ARG A 460 11.19 -26.37 -13.66
CA ARG A 460 12.51 -25.75 -13.87
C ARG A 460 12.72 -25.46 -15.34
N THR A 461 13.65 -24.59 -15.67
CA THR A 461 14.14 -24.45 -17.05
C THR A 461 15.54 -25.01 -17.19
N GLN A 462 15.81 -25.58 -18.37
CA GLN A 462 17.12 -26.05 -18.77
C GLN A 462 17.36 -25.60 -20.20
N SER A 463 18.41 -24.80 -20.42
CA SER A 463 18.74 -24.25 -21.75
C SER A 463 17.55 -23.53 -22.40
N GLY A 464 16.77 -22.83 -21.58
CA GLY A 464 15.62 -22.06 -22.00
C GLY A 464 14.31 -22.81 -22.21
N VAL A 465 14.28 -24.13 -22.03
CA VAL A 465 13.07 -24.96 -22.18
C VAL A 465 12.57 -25.41 -20.81
N PRO A 466 11.25 -25.31 -20.52
CA PRO A 466 10.69 -25.77 -19.26
C PRO A 466 10.61 -27.30 -19.17
N TYR A 467 10.88 -27.83 -17.98
CA TYR A 467 10.73 -29.22 -17.59
C TYR A 467 10.09 -29.29 -16.21
N THR A 468 9.19 -30.24 -16.02
CA THR A 468 8.65 -30.56 -14.70
C THR A 468 9.43 -31.74 -14.12
N GLU A 469 9.99 -31.55 -12.93
CA GLU A 469 10.56 -32.63 -12.12
C GLU A 469 9.56 -33.00 -11.01
N PHE A 470 9.39 -34.28 -10.72
CA PHE A 470 8.72 -34.77 -9.52
C PHE A 470 9.77 -35.36 -8.59
N VAL A 471 9.84 -34.83 -7.37
CA VAL A 471 10.75 -35.31 -6.31
C VAL A 471 9.91 -36.00 -5.25
N ARG A 472 10.05 -37.33 -5.14
CA ARG A 472 9.37 -38.14 -4.13
C ARG A 472 9.98 -37.88 -2.74
N SER A 473 9.21 -38.18 -1.68
CA SER A 473 9.68 -38.10 -0.28
C SER A 473 10.97 -38.86 0.03
N ASP A 474 11.29 -39.91 -0.74
CA ASP A 474 12.53 -40.69 -0.60
C ASP A 474 13.72 -40.13 -1.40
N GLY A 475 13.53 -39.01 -2.11
CA GLY A 475 14.53 -38.36 -2.96
C GLY A 475 14.57 -38.86 -4.40
N THR A 476 13.76 -39.86 -4.77
CA THR A 476 13.65 -40.34 -6.16
C THR A 476 13.10 -39.24 -7.06
N ARG A 477 13.66 -39.08 -8.26
CA ARG A 477 13.31 -38.03 -9.21
C ARG A 477 12.81 -38.60 -10.54
N PHE A 478 11.78 -37.96 -11.09
CA PHE A 478 11.25 -38.23 -12.43
C PHE A 478 11.06 -36.90 -13.15
N THR A 479 11.26 -36.87 -14.48
CA THR A 479 11.20 -35.61 -15.24
C THR A 479 10.38 -35.80 -16.51
N VAL A 480 9.64 -34.76 -16.89
CA VAL A 480 8.94 -34.63 -18.18
C VAL A 480 9.15 -33.23 -18.74
N LYS A 481 9.10 -33.06 -20.07
CA LYS A 481 9.13 -31.73 -20.71
C LYS A 481 7.85 -30.96 -20.38
N GLY A 482 7.93 -29.64 -20.28
CA GLY A 482 6.78 -28.76 -20.10
C GLY A 482 6.57 -28.27 -18.66
N ILE A 483 5.52 -27.46 -18.50
CA ILE A 483 5.14 -26.77 -17.26
C ILE A 483 3.95 -27.50 -16.65
N VAL A 484 4.05 -27.92 -15.38
CA VAL A 484 2.89 -28.44 -14.64
C VAL A 484 1.90 -27.30 -14.39
N ARG A 485 0.63 -27.55 -14.71
CA ARG A 485 -0.46 -26.57 -14.57
C ARG A 485 -1.44 -26.92 -13.44
N VAL A 486 -1.65 -28.22 -13.22
CA VAL A 486 -2.44 -28.72 -12.10
C VAL A 486 -2.04 -30.16 -11.79
N VAL A 487 -2.13 -30.53 -10.51
CA VAL A 487 -1.91 -31.90 -10.04
C VAL A 487 -3.23 -32.46 -9.52
N THR A 488 -3.61 -33.63 -10.03
CA THR A 488 -4.82 -34.36 -9.65
C THR A 488 -4.48 -35.75 -9.15
N VAL A 489 -5.47 -36.45 -8.59
CA VAL A 489 -5.34 -37.88 -8.23
C VAL A 489 -4.98 -38.78 -9.43
N LYS A 490 -5.27 -38.33 -10.67
CA LYS A 490 -4.94 -39.05 -11.89
C LYS A 490 -3.54 -38.73 -12.42
N GLY A 491 -2.81 -37.78 -11.84
CA GLY A 491 -1.51 -37.31 -12.33
C GLY A 491 -1.48 -35.79 -12.56
N ALA A 492 -0.37 -35.31 -13.12
CA ALA A 492 -0.15 -33.90 -13.41
C ALA A 492 -0.50 -33.60 -14.88
N TYR A 493 -1.25 -32.52 -15.11
CA TYR A 493 -1.43 -31.96 -16.44
C TYR A 493 -0.29 -31.00 -16.74
N VAL A 494 0.39 -31.25 -17.87
CA VAL A 494 1.61 -30.56 -18.26
C VAL A 494 1.39 -29.91 -19.62
N GLN A 495 1.67 -28.61 -19.70
CA GLN A 495 1.69 -27.86 -20.95
C GLN A 495 3.07 -27.96 -21.58
N MET A 496 3.13 -28.50 -22.79
CA MET A 496 4.37 -28.85 -23.49
C MET A 496 4.87 -27.66 -24.30
N TYR A 497 6.19 -27.43 -24.27
CA TYR A 497 6.84 -26.36 -25.01
C TYR A 497 8.11 -26.83 -25.70
N ALA A 498 8.40 -26.21 -26.85
CA ALA A 498 9.68 -26.30 -27.53
C ALA A 498 10.35 -24.93 -27.68
N ALA A 499 11.66 -24.98 -27.92
CA ALA A 499 12.47 -23.80 -28.21
C ALA A 499 12.11 -23.25 -29.61
N GLY A 500 11.60 -22.02 -29.67
CA GLY A 500 11.22 -21.30 -30.89
C GLY A 500 12.17 -20.15 -31.24
N GLY A 501 13.47 -20.32 -31.04
CA GLY A 501 14.49 -19.29 -31.28
C GLY A 501 14.51 -18.21 -30.19
N TYR A 502 13.57 -17.26 -30.23
CA TYR A 502 13.45 -16.17 -29.24
C TYR A 502 12.28 -16.34 -28.26
N TYR A 503 11.35 -17.25 -28.55
CA TYR A 503 10.16 -17.51 -27.72
C TYR A 503 9.93 -19.01 -27.52
N LEU A 504 9.23 -19.37 -26.44
CA LEU A 504 8.71 -20.72 -26.27
C LEU A 504 7.52 -20.92 -27.20
N THR A 505 7.50 -22.02 -27.95
CA THR A 505 6.35 -22.43 -28.77
C THR A 505 5.60 -23.52 -28.03
N GLN A 506 4.31 -23.29 -27.76
CA GLN A 506 3.45 -24.32 -27.18
C GLN A 506 3.24 -25.45 -28.19
N GLU A 507 3.53 -26.68 -27.79
CA GLU A 507 3.41 -27.87 -28.65
C GLU A 507 2.12 -28.67 -28.38
N GLY A 508 1.56 -28.54 -27.17
CA GLY A 508 0.35 -29.26 -26.80
C GLY A 508 0.25 -29.48 -25.29
N TRP A 509 -0.54 -30.48 -24.92
CA TRP A 509 -0.83 -30.84 -23.54
C TRP A 509 -0.64 -32.33 -23.32
N SER A 510 -0.28 -32.72 -22.10
CA SER A 510 -0.18 -34.12 -21.71
C SER A 510 -0.58 -34.36 -20.26
N LEU A 511 -1.09 -35.55 -19.98
CA LEU A 511 -1.23 -36.09 -18.64
C LEU A 511 0.00 -36.96 -18.33
N TRP A 512 0.66 -36.69 -17.21
CA TRP A 512 1.87 -37.38 -16.79
C TRP A 512 1.75 -37.93 -15.37
N ARG A 513 2.25 -39.15 -15.17
CA ARG A 513 2.49 -39.73 -13.84
C ARG A 513 3.97 -40.05 -13.68
N PRO A 514 4.58 -39.77 -12.52
CA PRO A 514 5.97 -40.14 -12.25
C PRO A 514 6.23 -41.63 -12.51
N GLY A 515 7.23 -41.92 -13.34
CA GLY A 515 7.61 -43.29 -13.72
C GLY A 515 6.83 -43.89 -14.91
N SER A 516 5.97 -43.11 -15.57
CA SER A 516 5.26 -43.51 -16.80
C SER A 516 5.55 -42.56 -17.95
N SER A 517 5.30 -43.01 -19.18
CA SER A 517 5.30 -42.13 -20.36
C SER A 517 4.12 -41.16 -20.31
N GLU A 518 4.34 -39.93 -20.76
CA GLU A 518 3.29 -38.95 -20.96
C GLU A 518 2.21 -39.44 -21.94
N LYS A 519 0.95 -39.13 -21.62
CA LYS A 519 -0.19 -39.38 -22.50
C LYS A 519 -0.67 -38.04 -23.08
N PRO A 520 -0.66 -37.84 -24.41
CA PRO A 520 -1.24 -36.65 -25.01
C PRO A 520 -2.70 -36.46 -24.60
N VAL A 521 -3.11 -35.21 -24.43
CA VAL A 521 -4.51 -34.82 -24.21
C VAL A 521 -4.91 -33.74 -25.19
N ALA A 522 -6.21 -33.59 -25.44
CA ALA A 522 -6.76 -32.58 -26.32
C ALA A 522 -6.28 -31.18 -25.93
N SER A 523 -5.97 -30.36 -26.94
CA SER A 523 -5.64 -28.97 -26.72
C SER A 523 -6.90 -28.13 -26.49
N PRO A 524 -6.84 -27.09 -25.65
CA PRO A 524 -7.96 -26.18 -25.45
C PRO A 524 -8.29 -25.42 -26.74
N PRO A 525 -9.52 -24.86 -26.84
CA PRO A 525 -9.92 -24.06 -27.98
C PRO A 525 -9.13 -22.74 -28.04
N GLY A 526 -8.62 -22.40 -29.23
CA GLY A 526 -8.05 -21.09 -29.53
C GLY A 526 -6.87 -20.64 -28.66
N PHE A 527 -6.85 -19.35 -28.32
CA PHE A 527 -5.81 -18.70 -27.52
C PHE A 527 -6.42 -18.06 -26.28
N GLY A 528 -5.83 -18.33 -25.12
CA GLY A 528 -6.45 -18.10 -23.83
C GLY A 528 -5.56 -18.56 -22.68
N ILE A 529 -6.10 -18.53 -21.47
CA ILE A 529 -5.34 -18.73 -20.22
C ILE A 529 -5.83 -20.01 -19.55
N ALA A 530 -4.91 -20.94 -19.28
CA ALA A 530 -5.19 -22.11 -18.45
C ALA A 530 -4.95 -21.77 -16.97
N PHE A 531 -5.85 -22.21 -16.11
CA PHE A 531 -5.78 -21.94 -14.67
C PHE A 531 -6.36 -23.11 -13.86
N ARG A 532 -6.13 -23.07 -12.55
CA ARG A 532 -6.62 -24.08 -11.62
C ARG A 532 -7.89 -23.60 -10.92
N SER A 533 -8.93 -24.43 -10.89
CA SER A 533 -10.10 -24.22 -10.04
C SER A 533 -10.33 -25.45 -9.18
N GLY A 534 -9.89 -25.41 -7.93
CA GLY A 534 -9.87 -26.57 -7.05
C GLY A 534 -8.90 -27.65 -7.53
N ASP A 535 -9.43 -28.76 -8.04
CA ASP A 535 -8.69 -29.85 -8.69
C ASP A 535 -9.00 -29.95 -10.19
N GLU A 536 -9.76 -28.99 -10.74
CA GLU A 536 -10.13 -28.93 -12.15
C GLU A 536 -9.11 -28.09 -12.95
N LEU A 537 -8.79 -28.59 -14.15
CA LEU A 537 -8.06 -27.81 -15.16
C LEU A 537 -9.09 -27.02 -15.98
N MET A 538 -8.97 -25.69 -15.90
CA MET A 538 -9.86 -24.76 -16.56
C MET A 538 -9.11 -23.96 -17.63
N TYR A 539 -9.85 -23.45 -18.60
CA TYR A 539 -9.34 -22.59 -19.65
C TYR A 539 -10.30 -21.43 -19.91
N GLU A 540 -9.77 -20.21 -20.01
CA GLU A 540 -10.52 -19.01 -20.33
C GLU A 540 -10.14 -18.48 -21.72
N GLU A 541 -11.15 -18.26 -22.57
CA GLU A 541 -11.03 -17.66 -23.90
C GLU A 541 -12.21 -16.69 -24.10
N ASP A 542 -11.93 -15.41 -24.36
CA ASP A 542 -12.93 -14.36 -24.61
C ASP A 542 -14.07 -14.31 -23.57
N GLY A 543 -13.72 -14.49 -22.28
CA GLY A 543 -14.67 -14.50 -21.16
C GLY A 543 -15.52 -15.77 -21.06
N ARG A 544 -15.25 -16.80 -21.86
CA ARG A 544 -15.87 -18.13 -21.75
C ARG A 544 -14.93 -19.07 -21.03
N PHE A 545 -15.50 -19.94 -20.22
CA PHE A 545 -14.77 -20.92 -19.43
C PHE A 545 -14.99 -22.32 -19.97
N TYR A 546 -13.92 -23.07 -20.17
CA TYR A 546 -13.95 -24.48 -20.56
C TYR A 546 -13.31 -25.31 -19.45
N ARG A 547 -13.86 -26.50 -19.22
CA ARG A 547 -13.31 -27.47 -18.27
C ARG A 547 -12.81 -28.67 -19.04
N TYR A 548 -11.58 -29.10 -18.78
CA TYR A 548 -11.08 -30.33 -19.39
C TYR A 548 -11.79 -31.57 -18.83
N ASP A 549 -12.38 -32.38 -19.71
CA ASP A 549 -13.00 -33.67 -19.37
C ASP A 549 -12.02 -34.83 -19.67
N PRO A 550 -11.43 -35.47 -18.64
CA PRO A 550 -10.48 -36.57 -18.85
C PRO A 550 -11.11 -37.88 -19.34
N GLU A 551 -12.42 -38.06 -19.25
CA GLU A 551 -13.10 -39.28 -19.72
C GLU A 551 -13.35 -39.21 -21.22
N GLN A 552 -13.67 -38.02 -21.72
CA GLN A 552 -13.96 -37.76 -23.12
C GLN A 552 -12.73 -37.26 -23.91
N ASP A 553 -11.70 -36.74 -23.23
CA ASP A 553 -10.53 -36.08 -23.83
C ASP A 553 -10.94 -34.86 -24.68
N GLU A 554 -11.75 -33.99 -24.08
CA GLU A 554 -12.27 -32.77 -24.71
C GLU A 554 -12.42 -31.61 -23.72
N TRP A 555 -12.66 -30.41 -24.26
CA TRP A 555 -12.83 -29.16 -23.52
C TRP A 555 -14.27 -28.64 -23.67
N PRO A 556 -15.26 -29.27 -23.03
CA PRO A 556 -16.63 -28.74 -23.03
C PRO A 556 -16.69 -27.37 -22.36
N LEU A 557 -17.62 -26.53 -22.86
CA LEU A 557 -17.96 -25.27 -22.20
C LEU A 557 -18.43 -25.58 -20.77
N TRP A 558 -17.79 -24.95 -19.79
CA TRP A 558 -18.14 -25.09 -18.40
C TRP A 558 -19.50 -24.43 -18.14
N ARG A 559 -20.33 -25.10 -17.34
CA ARG A 559 -21.62 -24.59 -16.90
C ARG A 559 -21.67 -24.61 -15.39
N ALA A 560 -22.14 -23.52 -14.81
CA ALA A 560 -22.35 -23.44 -13.37
C ALA A 560 -23.31 -24.55 -12.91
N PRO A 561 -22.98 -25.33 -11.86
CA PRO A 561 -23.86 -26.38 -11.36
C PRO A 561 -25.22 -25.85 -10.86
N GLY A 562 -25.29 -24.57 -10.46
CA GLY A 562 -26.53 -23.93 -10.01
C GLY A 562 -27.48 -23.53 -11.15
N GLY A 563 -27.07 -23.69 -12.42
CA GLY A 563 -27.88 -23.34 -13.59
C GLY A 563 -27.72 -21.90 -14.07
N GLU A 564 -26.77 -21.13 -13.52
CA GLU A 564 -26.46 -19.76 -13.95
C GLU A 564 -25.60 -19.78 -15.22
N GLU A 565 -26.24 -19.95 -16.38
CA GLU A 565 -25.53 -20.25 -17.62
C GLU A 565 -24.75 -19.07 -18.25
N GLN A 566 -25.02 -17.81 -17.89
CA GLN A 566 -24.49 -16.66 -18.64
C GLN A 566 -23.48 -15.78 -17.89
N ASP A 567 -23.45 -15.82 -16.55
CA ASP A 567 -22.67 -14.84 -15.77
C ASP A 567 -21.89 -15.45 -14.59
N ALA A 568 -21.63 -16.75 -14.64
CA ALA A 568 -20.84 -17.43 -13.62
C ALA A 568 -19.35 -17.45 -13.97
N VAL A 569 -18.52 -17.11 -13.00
CA VAL A 569 -17.06 -17.07 -13.12
C VAL A 569 -16.45 -18.07 -12.13
N PRO A 570 -15.77 -19.14 -12.58
CA PRO A 570 -15.08 -20.07 -11.70
C PRO A 570 -13.97 -19.36 -10.93
N ASN A 571 -13.82 -19.70 -9.64
CA ASN A 571 -12.75 -19.15 -8.81
C ASN A 571 -11.40 -19.71 -9.30
N ARG A 572 -10.41 -18.83 -9.44
CA ARG A 572 -9.04 -19.22 -9.70
C ARG A 572 -8.34 -19.43 -8.35
N GLY A 573 -7.95 -20.67 -8.06
CA GLY A 573 -7.34 -21.05 -6.79
C GLY A 573 -7.71 -22.46 -6.33
N PRO A 574 -7.27 -22.85 -5.12
CA PRO A 574 -7.49 -24.18 -4.57
C PRO A 574 -8.92 -24.41 -4.06
N ASP A 575 -9.69 -23.34 -3.86
CA ASP A 575 -11.05 -23.42 -3.36
C ASP A 575 -12.03 -23.64 -4.49
N LYS A 576 -12.82 -24.73 -4.39
CA LYS A 576 -13.84 -25.18 -5.34
C LYS A 576 -15.06 -24.26 -5.35
N LEU A 577 -14.84 -23.01 -5.75
CA LEU A 577 -15.84 -21.95 -5.72
C LEU A 577 -16.08 -21.38 -7.12
N TYR A 578 -17.23 -20.73 -7.30
CA TYR A 578 -17.49 -19.83 -8.41
C TYR A 578 -18.34 -18.65 -7.92
N LYS A 579 -18.24 -17.54 -8.64
CA LYS A 579 -19.02 -16.33 -8.39
C LYS A 579 -20.14 -16.25 -9.42
N ALA A 580 -21.36 -15.93 -9.00
CA ALA A 580 -22.48 -15.75 -9.91
C ALA A 580 -23.43 -14.64 -9.45
N PHE A 581 -24.20 -14.11 -10.40
CA PHE A 581 -25.27 -13.16 -10.11
C PHE A 581 -26.39 -13.83 -9.32
N VAL A 582 -26.92 -13.07 -8.36
CA VAL A 582 -28.13 -13.47 -7.65
C VAL A 582 -29.31 -13.08 -8.52
N SER A 583 -29.94 -14.08 -9.16
CA SER A 583 -31.22 -13.89 -9.85
C SER A 583 -32.26 -13.40 -8.83
N ARG A 584 -32.93 -12.29 -9.17
CA ARG A 584 -33.99 -11.71 -8.33
C ARG A 584 -35.30 -12.47 -8.46
#